data_AF-A0A517RGZ1-F1
#
_entry.id   AF-A0A517RGZ1-F1
#
_cell.length_a   1.000
_cell.length_b   1.000
_cell.length_c   1.000
_cell.angle_alpha   90.00
_cell.angle_beta   90.00
_cell.angle_gamma   90.00
#
_symmetry.space_group_name_H-M   'P 1'
#
loop_
_entity.id
_entity.type
_entity.pdbx_description
1 polymer ?
#
loop_
_entity_poly.entity_id
_entity_poly.type
_entity_poly.pdbx_seq_one_letter_code
_entity_poly.pdbx_strand_id
1 'polypeptide(L)'
;MLTILYVALGVILGFVVLILLIWFWLKYKFRKFTSKFAEELADAFKNAGGFPPPLRIDLEPMDEPEWTDAEKIEMLSAALKEAGYEPDGLYETYAPVHLKIQGFKNRNLPGFAALYEIDQIGAIHLELVCELSNGTQISVTTIADDGMDHPEFSRMIRMVHLDLSEPEQVQELYNRMREETDGKTLVDQTDKKFEEVFKKSWARSMDWRMERGGITTAEIIRAAEINGQPTPTQEEVELAKYPWKEQIDSFITDQIRKSYLKNTNMSGDEWEETLDRLVIIHEKSDPTRLISELADIITYDADLDDNEEDGEDAYLKMEYQLKAIFDAEASVMDGFRKAIELLPPKKEYTLHGSTETPWRSEVYLSPNFYDEDNDDF
;
A
#
# COMPACT_ATOMS: atom_id res chain seq x y z
N MET A 1 29.14 6.34 54.68
CA MET A 1 29.46 5.78 53.36
C MET A 1 28.65 4.52 53.04
N LEU A 2 28.66 3.48 53.88
CA LEU A 2 27.85 2.26 53.66
C LEU A 2 26.34 2.53 53.52
N THR A 3 25.76 3.41 54.33
CA THR A 3 24.34 3.78 54.24
C THR A 3 23.96 4.46 52.93
N ILE A 4 24.83 5.31 52.38
CA ILE A 4 24.60 5.98 51.09
C ILE A 4 24.70 4.96 49.94
N LEU A 5 25.61 4.00 50.05
CA LEU A 5 25.75 2.91 49.08
C LEU A 5 24.49 2.01 49.04
N TYR A 6 23.92 1.64 50.19
CA TYR A 6 22.70 0.82 50.24
C TYR A 6 21.47 1.56 49.71
N VAL A 7 21.37 2.87 49.96
CA VAL A 7 20.28 3.69 49.40
C VAL A 7 20.42 3.79 47.88
N ALA A 8 21.62 4.04 47.36
CA ALA A 8 21.87 4.08 45.92
C ALA A 8 21.56 2.73 45.25
N LEU A 9 21.97 1.62 45.86
CA LEU A 9 21.71 0.27 45.33
C LEU A 9 20.20 -0.06 45.32
N GLY A 10 19.46 0.36 46.36
CA GLY A 10 18.02 0.18 46.44
C GLY A 10 17.26 0.97 45.39
N VAL A 11 17.69 2.20 45.08
CA VAL A 11 17.10 3.03 44.01
C VAL A 11 17.35 2.41 42.64
N ILE A 12 18.57 1.94 42.36
CA ILE A 12 18.90 1.26 41.10
C ILE A 12 18.06 0.00 40.93
N LEU A 13 17.97 -0.83 41.97
CA LEU A 13 17.17 -2.06 41.93
C LEU A 13 15.68 -1.76 41.70
N GLY A 14 15.14 -0.74 42.39
CA GLY A 14 13.77 -0.29 42.19
C GLY A 14 13.51 0.19 40.76
N PHE A 15 14.46 0.91 40.17
CA PHE A 15 14.35 1.40 38.80
C PHE A 15 14.40 0.26 37.77
N VAL A 16 15.27 -0.73 37.98
CA VAL A 16 15.34 -1.93 37.11
C VAL A 16 14.05 -2.73 37.17
N VAL A 17 13.48 -2.94 38.37
CA VAL A 17 12.20 -3.63 38.52
C VAL A 17 11.06 -2.83 37.86
N LEU A 18 11.06 -1.50 37.98
CA LEU A 18 10.07 -0.64 37.33
C LEU A 18 10.15 -0.75 35.80
N ILE A 19 11.36 -0.73 35.22
CA ILE A 19 11.57 -0.92 33.77
C ILE A 19 11.06 -2.29 33.34
N LEU A 20 11.38 -3.36 34.08
CA LEU A 20 10.91 -4.71 33.76
C LEU A 20 9.39 -4.83 33.84
N LEU A 21 8.76 -4.19 34.83
CA LEU A 21 7.30 -4.15 34.95
C LEU A 21 6.64 -3.36 33.82
N ILE A 22 7.21 -2.20 33.44
CA ILE A 22 6.74 -1.41 32.31
C ILE A 22 6.89 -2.22 31.01
N TRP A 23 8.04 -2.87 30.80
CA TRP A 23 8.28 -3.71 29.63
C TRP A 23 7.31 -4.90 29.56
N PHE A 24 7.09 -5.60 30.67
CA PHE A 24 6.14 -6.72 30.72
C PHE A 24 4.69 -6.26 30.54
N TRP A 25 4.33 -5.10 31.09
CA TRP A 25 3.02 -4.48 30.93
C TRP A 25 2.77 -4.00 29.50
N LEU A 26 3.76 -3.36 28.86
CA LEU A 26 3.73 -3.00 27.45
C LEU A 26 3.60 -4.25 26.59
N LYS A 27 4.45 -5.26 26.79
CA LYS A 27 4.38 -6.54 26.05
C LYS A 27 3.01 -7.22 26.20
N TYR A 28 2.45 -7.26 27.40
CA TYR A 28 1.12 -7.84 27.64
C TYR A 28 -0.02 -7.02 27.02
N LYS A 29 0.07 -5.68 27.09
CA LYS A 29 -0.92 -4.77 26.48
C LYS A 29 -0.86 -4.82 24.96
N PHE A 30 0.34 -4.82 24.36
CA PHE A 30 0.53 -5.00 22.92
C PHE A 30 0.04 -6.37 22.45
N ARG A 31 0.20 -7.44 23.23
CA ARG A 31 -0.30 -8.78 22.87
C ARG A 31 -1.84 -8.88 22.89
N LYS A 32 -2.52 -8.13 23.77
CA LYS A 32 -3.99 -8.03 23.78
C LYS A 32 -4.54 -7.02 22.77
N PHE A 33 -3.77 -5.98 22.46
CA PHE A 33 -4.11 -5.01 21.44
C PHE A 33 -3.97 -5.63 20.05
N THR A 34 -2.92 -6.42 19.81
CA THR A 34 -2.71 -7.16 18.56
C THR A 34 -3.74 -8.24 18.32
N SER A 35 -4.28 -8.94 19.33
CA SER A 35 -5.31 -9.95 19.08
C SER A 35 -6.67 -9.33 18.69
N LYS A 36 -7.05 -8.21 19.30
CA LYS A 36 -8.27 -7.47 18.93
C LYS A 36 -8.11 -6.71 17.62
N PHE A 37 -6.95 -6.09 17.43
CA PHE A 37 -6.59 -5.46 16.16
C PHE A 37 -6.47 -6.51 15.06
N ALA A 38 -5.97 -7.73 15.32
CA ALA A 38 -5.94 -8.81 14.35
C ALA A 38 -7.34 -9.36 14.05
N GLU A 39 -8.27 -9.40 15.01
CA GLU A 39 -9.68 -9.75 14.76
C GLU A 39 -10.39 -8.65 13.95
N GLU A 40 -10.22 -7.37 14.30
CA GLU A 40 -10.78 -6.23 13.55
C GLU A 40 -10.11 -6.06 12.17
N LEU A 41 -8.81 -6.33 12.04
CA LEU A 41 -8.06 -6.34 10.78
C LEU A 41 -8.48 -7.56 9.96
N ALA A 42 -8.63 -8.76 10.55
CA ALA A 42 -9.15 -9.93 9.86
C ALA A 42 -10.60 -9.73 9.40
N ASP A 43 -11.42 -9.04 10.19
CA ASP A 43 -12.78 -8.66 9.82
C ASP A 43 -12.76 -7.54 8.76
N ALA A 44 -11.83 -6.59 8.78
CA ALA A 44 -11.65 -5.62 7.69
C ALA A 44 -11.12 -6.27 6.39
N PHE A 45 -10.23 -7.26 6.51
CA PHE A 45 -9.77 -8.13 5.43
C PHE A 45 -10.90 -8.99 4.86
N LYS A 46 -11.83 -9.46 5.70
CA LYS A 46 -12.98 -10.27 5.29
C LYS A 46 -14.17 -9.46 4.78
N ASN A 47 -14.40 -8.26 5.31
CA ASN A 47 -15.65 -7.50 5.11
C ASN A 47 -15.51 -6.37 4.08
N ALA A 48 -14.32 -5.89 3.74
CA ALA A 48 -14.14 -4.69 2.90
C ALA A 48 -13.10 -4.81 1.77
N GLY A 49 -12.67 -6.02 1.41
CA GLY A 49 -11.64 -6.21 0.37
C GLY A 49 -10.19 -5.94 0.84
N GLY A 50 -9.98 -5.87 2.16
CA GLY A 50 -8.67 -5.72 2.79
C GLY A 50 -8.02 -4.35 2.61
N PHE A 51 -6.96 -4.12 3.40
CA PHE A 51 -6.10 -2.97 3.17
C PHE A 51 -5.39 -3.13 1.82
N PRO A 52 -5.31 -2.09 0.98
CA PRO A 52 -4.59 -2.17 -0.27
C PRO A 52 -3.13 -2.54 0.02
N PRO A 53 -2.60 -3.60 -0.62
CA PRO A 53 -1.20 -3.97 -0.49
C PRO A 53 -0.32 -2.80 -0.97
N PRO A 54 0.95 -2.69 -0.51
CA PRO A 54 1.75 -1.53 -0.83
C PRO A 54 2.03 -1.46 -2.33
N LEU A 55 1.90 -0.27 -2.93
CA LEU A 55 2.12 -0.09 -4.38
C LEU A 55 3.56 -0.41 -4.82
N ARG A 56 4.50 -0.36 -3.87
CA ARG A 56 5.86 -0.84 -3.99
C ARG A 56 6.20 -1.64 -2.75
N ILE A 57 6.80 -2.82 -2.94
CA ILE A 57 7.20 -3.67 -1.83
C ILE A 57 8.69 -3.52 -1.57
N ASP A 58 9.03 -3.33 -0.31
CA ASP A 58 10.39 -3.47 0.18
C ASP A 58 10.52 -4.79 0.92
N LEU A 59 11.64 -5.45 0.67
CA LEU A 59 12.03 -6.71 1.28
C LEU A 59 13.24 -6.39 2.17
N GLU A 60 13.06 -6.50 3.48
CA GLU A 60 14.12 -6.29 4.45
C GLU A 60 14.81 -7.64 4.70
N PRO A 61 16.13 -7.76 4.48
CA PRO A 61 16.84 -9.01 4.72
C PRO A 61 16.76 -9.43 6.18
N MET A 62 16.55 -10.73 6.41
CA MET A 62 16.58 -11.35 7.74
C MET A 62 17.68 -12.40 7.83
N ASP A 63 18.29 -12.52 9.00
CA ASP A 63 19.26 -13.59 9.29
C ASP A 63 18.56 -14.86 9.80
N GLU A 64 17.63 -14.70 10.75
CA GLU A 64 16.92 -15.81 11.39
C GLU A 64 15.42 -15.47 11.55
N PRO A 65 14.52 -16.21 10.89
CA PRO A 65 13.08 -15.97 10.97
C PRO A 65 12.46 -16.76 12.13
N GLU A 66 11.62 -16.12 12.93
CA GLU A 66 10.76 -16.80 13.89
C GLU A 66 9.47 -17.28 13.20
N TRP A 67 9.52 -18.40 12.49
CA TRP A 67 8.33 -18.99 11.85
C TRP A 67 7.31 -19.50 12.88
N THR A 68 6.02 -19.40 12.56
CA THR A 68 4.95 -20.00 13.38
C THR A 68 5.06 -21.52 13.42
N ASP A 69 5.45 -22.13 12.29
CA ASP A 69 5.65 -23.58 12.14
C ASP A 69 7.01 -23.88 11.47
N ALA A 70 8.07 -23.82 12.27
CA ALA A 70 9.45 -24.03 11.81
C ALA A 70 9.67 -25.44 11.22
N GLU A 71 9.03 -26.48 11.76
CA GLU A 71 9.16 -27.85 11.26
C GLU A 71 8.56 -27.97 9.85
N LYS A 72 7.38 -27.38 9.62
CA LYS A 72 6.74 -27.33 8.30
C LYS A 72 7.59 -26.54 7.30
N ILE A 73 8.12 -25.39 7.69
CA ILE A 73 8.98 -24.59 6.79
C ILE A 73 10.28 -25.33 6.44
N GLU A 74 10.89 -26.02 7.41
CA GLU A 74 12.10 -26.83 7.16
C GLU A 74 11.80 -27.98 6.19
N MET A 75 10.68 -28.69 6.39
CA MET A 75 10.22 -29.76 5.50
C MET A 75 9.99 -29.24 4.08
N LEU A 76 9.25 -28.14 3.92
CA LEU A 76 8.96 -27.55 2.60
C LEU A 76 10.23 -27.05 1.92
N SER A 77 11.15 -26.46 2.68
CA SER A 77 12.45 -26.02 2.18
C SER A 77 13.32 -27.19 1.72
N ALA A 78 13.28 -28.33 2.42
CA ALA A 78 13.98 -29.54 2.02
C ALA A 78 13.39 -30.11 0.72
N ALA A 79 12.06 -30.20 0.62
CA ALA A 79 11.39 -30.66 -0.60
C ALA A 79 11.66 -29.75 -1.81
N LEU A 80 11.71 -28.42 -1.62
CA LEU A 80 12.14 -27.48 -2.66
C LEU A 80 13.57 -27.75 -3.14
N LYS A 81 14.50 -28.02 -2.21
CA LYS A 81 15.88 -28.39 -2.54
C LYS A 81 15.97 -29.67 -3.35
N GLU A 82 15.18 -30.69 -2.99
CA GLU A 82 15.09 -31.93 -3.77
C GLU A 82 14.54 -31.70 -5.19
N ALA A 83 13.62 -30.74 -5.35
CA ALA A 83 13.13 -30.30 -6.66
C ALA A 83 14.12 -29.40 -7.44
N GLY A 84 15.30 -29.12 -6.88
CA GLY A 84 16.37 -28.35 -7.53
C GLY A 84 16.34 -26.84 -7.26
N TYR A 85 15.55 -26.39 -6.29
CA TYR A 85 15.56 -24.99 -5.83
C TYR A 85 16.62 -24.77 -4.75
N GLU A 86 17.45 -23.74 -4.93
CA GLU A 86 18.43 -23.31 -3.94
C GLU A 86 17.92 -22.05 -3.20
N PRO A 87 18.05 -21.94 -1.88
CA PRO A 87 17.72 -20.71 -1.16
C PRO A 87 18.48 -19.50 -1.73
N ASP A 88 17.77 -18.39 -1.95
CA ASP A 88 18.33 -17.13 -2.47
C ASP A 88 17.77 -15.93 -1.70
N GLY A 89 17.90 -16.01 -0.37
CA GLY A 89 17.56 -14.92 0.54
C GLY A 89 16.36 -15.21 1.42
N LEU A 90 16.32 -14.50 2.53
CA LEU A 90 15.27 -14.53 3.52
C LEU A 90 14.94 -13.08 3.86
N TYR A 91 13.66 -12.76 3.87
CA TYR A 91 13.17 -11.40 3.89
C TYR A 91 11.93 -11.24 4.76
N GLU A 92 11.65 -10.01 5.18
CA GLU A 92 10.36 -9.61 5.71
C GLU A 92 9.83 -8.31 5.12
N THR A 93 8.52 -8.09 5.28
CA THR A 93 7.82 -6.86 4.88
C THR A 93 6.88 -6.45 6.01
N TYR A 94 6.78 -5.18 6.38
CA TYR A 94 6.05 -4.78 7.61
C TYR A 94 4.69 -4.08 7.39
N ALA A 95 4.31 -3.71 6.17
CA ALA A 95 3.10 -2.93 5.94
C ALA A 95 2.38 -3.27 4.60
N PRO A 96 1.03 -3.31 4.58
CA PRO A 96 0.13 -3.35 5.73
C PRO A 96 0.05 -4.75 6.37
N VAL A 97 0.70 -5.75 5.75
CA VAL A 97 0.75 -7.14 6.21
C VAL A 97 2.21 -7.51 6.48
N HIS A 98 2.42 -8.26 7.56
CA HIS A 98 3.75 -8.74 7.91
C HIS A 98 3.96 -10.09 7.24
N LEU A 99 4.84 -10.10 6.25
CA LEU A 99 5.20 -11.32 5.53
C LEU A 99 6.63 -11.69 5.89
N LYS A 100 6.86 -12.96 6.20
CA LYS A 100 8.20 -13.57 6.18
C LYS A 100 8.32 -14.39 4.91
N ILE A 101 9.37 -14.18 4.14
CA ILE A 101 9.53 -14.76 2.80
C ILE A 101 10.91 -15.40 2.68
N GLN A 102 10.94 -16.70 2.42
CA GLN A 102 12.14 -17.37 1.94
C GLN A 102 12.08 -17.51 0.41
N GLY A 103 13.02 -16.84 -0.25
CA GLY A 103 13.19 -16.91 -1.69
C GLY A 103 14.04 -18.11 -2.09
N PHE A 104 13.71 -18.74 -3.21
CA PHE A 104 14.53 -19.78 -3.82
C PHE A 104 14.64 -19.58 -5.32
N LYS A 105 15.72 -20.06 -5.92
CA LYS A 105 15.97 -20.04 -7.36
C LYS A 105 16.23 -21.45 -7.90
N ASN A 106 15.80 -21.74 -9.12
CA ASN A 106 16.06 -23.03 -9.77
C ASN A 106 16.82 -22.82 -11.08
N ARG A 107 17.92 -23.55 -11.26
CA ARG A 107 18.77 -23.46 -12.46
C ARG A 107 18.27 -24.34 -13.61
N ASN A 108 17.59 -25.43 -13.31
CA ASN A 108 17.11 -26.40 -14.30
C ASN A 108 15.74 -25.99 -14.87
N LEU A 109 14.94 -25.30 -14.06
CA LEU A 109 13.71 -24.65 -14.45
C LEU A 109 13.86 -23.15 -14.15
N PRO A 110 14.34 -22.33 -15.10
CA PRO A 110 14.65 -20.91 -14.89
C PRO A 110 13.46 -20.16 -14.29
N GLY A 111 13.53 -19.92 -12.98
CA GLY A 111 12.41 -19.43 -12.19
C GLY A 111 12.72 -19.41 -10.70
N PHE A 112 11.74 -18.95 -9.94
CA PHE A 112 11.85 -18.72 -8.50
C PHE A 112 10.74 -19.44 -7.74
N ALA A 113 10.98 -19.70 -6.47
CA ALA A 113 9.95 -20.05 -5.51
C ALA A 113 9.92 -19.03 -4.38
N ALA A 114 8.73 -18.72 -3.88
CA ALA A 114 8.52 -17.95 -2.66
C ALA A 114 7.75 -18.84 -1.68
N LEU A 115 8.40 -19.20 -0.58
CA LEU A 115 7.75 -19.79 0.59
C LEU A 115 7.55 -18.67 1.59
N TYR A 116 6.31 -18.38 1.98
CA TYR A 116 6.05 -17.27 2.88
C TYR A 116 4.95 -17.55 3.89
N GLU A 117 5.07 -16.88 5.03
CA GLU A 117 4.11 -16.88 6.12
C GLU A 117 3.48 -15.49 6.24
N ILE A 118 2.15 -15.47 6.38
CA ILE A 118 1.40 -14.27 6.76
C ILE A 118 1.29 -14.29 8.29
N ASP A 119 2.17 -13.55 8.97
CA ASP A 119 2.37 -13.60 10.42
C ASP A 119 1.08 -13.39 11.22
N GLN A 120 0.21 -12.50 10.74
CA GLN A 120 -1.05 -12.16 11.43
C GLN A 120 -2.01 -13.34 11.57
N ILE A 121 -1.97 -14.30 10.64
CA ILE A 121 -2.90 -15.43 10.58
C ILE A 121 -2.19 -16.80 10.61
N GLY A 122 -0.85 -16.81 10.66
CA GLY A 122 -0.03 -18.02 10.65
C GLY A 122 -0.21 -18.87 9.38
N ALA A 123 -0.65 -18.26 8.27
CA ALA A 123 -0.90 -18.97 7.03
C ALA A 123 0.38 -19.08 6.21
N ILE A 124 0.77 -20.31 5.86
CA ILE A 124 1.95 -20.61 5.05
C ILE A 124 1.52 -20.91 3.63
N HIS A 125 2.14 -20.22 2.67
CA HIS A 125 1.88 -20.37 1.25
C HIS A 125 3.17 -20.64 0.47
N LEU A 126 3.02 -21.35 -0.64
CA LEU A 126 4.10 -21.63 -1.58
C LEU A 126 3.68 -21.22 -2.97
N GLU A 127 4.53 -20.46 -3.64
CA GLU A 127 4.35 -20.05 -5.03
C GLU A 127 5.63 -20.34 -5.82
N LEU A 128 5.47 -20.99 -6.98
CA LEU A 128 6.49 -21.16 -8.00
C LEU A 128 6.20 -20.19 -9.14
N VAL A 129 7.24 -19.54 -9.68
CA VAL A 129 7.10 -18.53 -10.73
C VAL A 129 8.13 -18.74 -11.83
N CYS A 130 7.69 -18.64 -13.09
CA CYS A 130 8.54 -18.59 -14.27
C CYS A 130 8.09 -17.46 -15.19
N GLU A 131 9.04 -16.82 -15.88
CA GLU A 131 8.73 -15.82 -16.92
C GLU A 131 9.01 -16.40 -18.30
N LEU A 132 8.05 -16.25 -19.21
CA LEU A 132 8.18 -16.61 -20.62
C LEU A 132 8.81 -15.47 -21.41
N SER A 133 9.52 -15.81 -22.49
CA SER A 133 10.16 -14.83 -23.38
C SER A 133 9.22 -13.80 -24.03
N ASN A 134 7.90 -14.07 -24.07
CA ASN A 134 6.89 -13.12 -24.53
C ASN A 134 6.43 -12.13 -23.44
N GLY A 135 7.02 -12.20 -22.24
CA GLY A 135 6.71 -11.33 -21.10
C GLY A 135 5.55 -11.82 -20.22
N THR A 136 4.98 -13.00 -20.49
CA THR A 136 3.99 -13.65 -19.62
C THR A 136 4.68 -14.31 -18.44
N GLN A 137 4.20 -14.05 -17.24
CA GLN A 137 4.55 -14.75 -16.01
C GLN A 137 3.56 -15.89 -15.76
N ILE A 138 4.08 -17.07 -15.47
CA ILE A 138 3.29 -18.22 -15.00
C ILE A 138 3.59 -18.41 -13.52
N SER A 139 2.54 -18.43 -12.71
CA SER A 139 2.61 -18.77 -11.28
C SER A 139 1.85 -20.05 -11.01
N VAL A 140 2.42 -20.96 -10.21
CA VAL A 140 1.71 -22.10 -9.61
C VAL A 140 1.73 -21.90 -8.10
N THR A 141 0.57 -21.75 -7.47
CA THR A 141 0.46 -21.25 -6.09
C THR A 141 -0.55 -22.03 -5.27
N THR A 142 -0.34 -22.09 -3.95
CA THR A 142 -1.34 -22.59 -2.99
C THR A 142 -2.31 -21.52 -2.49
N ILE A 143 -2.16 -20.25 -2.91
CA ILE A 143 -3.10 -19.18 -2.53
C ILE A 143 -4.46 -19.44 -3.17
N ALA A 144 -5.51 -19.30 -2.37
CA ALA A 144 -6.91 -19.35 -2.83
C ALA A 144 -7.26 -18.20 -3.78
N ASP A 145 -8.37 -18.33 -4.49
CA ASP A 145 -8.91 -17.21 -5.28
C ASP A 145 -9.39 -16.11 -4.31
N ASP A 146 -8.94 -14.88 -4.55
CA ASP A 146 -9.27 -13.69 -3.78
C ASP A 146 -10.37 -12.84 -4.45
N GLY A 147 -10.87 -13.26 -5.61
CA GLY A 147 -11.88 -12.53 -6.39
C GLY A 147 -11.33 -11.34 -7.18
N MET A 148 -10.01 -11.12 -7.10
CA MET A 148 -9.32 -10.01 -7.73
C MET A 148 -8.99 -10.34 -9.18
N ASP A 149 -9.02 -9.33 -10.04
CA ASP A 149 -8.54 -9.49 -11.40
C ASP A 149 -7.00 -9.52 -11.42
N HIS A 150 -6.45 -10.23 -12.40
CA HIS A 150 -5.01 -10.25 -12.66
C HIS A 150 -4.70 -9.73 -14.06
N PRO A 151 -3.52 -9.11 -14.27
CA PRO A 151 -3.13 -8.63 -15.59
C PRO A 151 -2.97 -9.79 -16.58
N GLU A 152 -3.20 -9.55 -17.87
CA GLU A 152 -3.07 -10.58 -18.93
C GLU A 152 -1.66 -11.19 -19.01
N PHE A 153 -0.65 -10.43 -18.57
CA PHE A 153 0.72 -10.94 -18.50
C PHE A 153 0.97 -11.84 -17.28
N SER A 154 0.04 -11.99 -16.34
CA SER A 154 0.18 -12.86 -15.16
C SER A 154 -0.86 -13.98 -15.23
N ARG A 155 -0.39 -15.21 -15.41
CA ARG A 155 -1.24 -16.41 -15.43
C ARG A 155 -1.00 -17.20 -14.17
N MET A 156 -2.01 -17.23 -13.30
CA MET A 156 -1.95 -17.93 -12.03
C MET A 156 -2.71 -19.27 -12.11
N ILE A 157 -2.04 -20.35 -11.71
CA ILE A 157 -2.59 -21.69 -11.56
C ILE A 157 -2.66 -21.98 -10.05
N ARG A 158 -3.88 -22.06 -9.52
CA ARG A 158 -4.12 -22.24 -8.09
C ARG A 158 -4.29 -23.73 -7.76
N MET A 159 -3.48 -24.23 -6.83
CA MET A 159 -3.47 -25.60 -6.32
C MET A 159 -4.09 -25.64 -4.91
N VAL A 160 -5.32 -25.15 -4.79
CA VAL A 160 -6.00 -24.89 -3.49
C VAL A 160 -6.29 -26.14 -2.66
N HIS A 161 -6.16 -27.33 -3.25
CA HIS A 161 -6.30 -28.60 -2.55
C HIS A 161 -5.03 -29.01 -1.77
N LEU A 162 -3.92 -28.28 -1.95
CA LEU A 162 -2.65 -28.56 -1.27
C LEU A 162 -2.52 -27.69 0.00
N ASP A 163 -2.54 -28.34 1.16
CA ASP A 163 -2.41 -27.72 2.48
C ASP A 163 -0.96 -27.63 2.98
N LEU A 164 -0.02 -28.09 2.16
CA LEU A 164 1.41 -28.17 2.39
C LEU A 164 1.79 -29.04 3.61
N SER A 165 0.95 -30.00 3.99
CA SER A 165 1.20 -30.89 5.14
C SER A 165 2.26 -31.96 4.88
N GLU A 166 2.51 -32.31 3.62
CA GLU A 166 3.42 -33.39 3.21
C GLU A 166 4.39 -32.90 2.12
N PRO A 167 5.65 -33.38 2.10
CA PRO A 167 6.67 -32.92 1.15
C PRO A 167 6.33 -33.24 -0.32
N GLU A 168 5.60 -34.33 -0.60
CA GLU A 168 5.19 -34.72 -1.95
C GLU A 168 4.32 -33.65 -2.64
N GLN A 169 3.64 -32.81 -1.85
CA GLN A 169 2.83 -31.73 -2.40
C GLN A 169 3.70 -30.66 -3.09
N VAL A 170 4.92 -30.40 -2.59
CA VAL A 170 5.87 -29.51 -3.28
C VAL A 170 6.24 -30.06 -4.66
N GLN A 171 6.42 -31.38 -4.76
CA GLN A 171 6.69 -32.04 -6.03
C GLN A 171 5.49 -31.93 -6.98
N GLU A 172 4.26 -31.93 -6.46
CA GLU A 172 3.05 -31.69 -7.25
C GLU A 172 3.02 -30.28 -7.85
N LEU A 173 3.31 -29.23 -7.05
CA LEU A 173 3.45 -27.86 -7.57
C LEU A 173 4.52 -27.79 -8.66
N TYR A 174 5.68 -28.42 -8.42
CA TYR A 174 6.79 -28.41 -9.38
C TYR A 174 6.44 -29.11 -10.69
N ASN A 175 5.81 -30.28 -10.62
CA ASN A 175 5.36 -31.02 -11.80
C ASN A 175 4.34 -30.19 -12.59
N ARG A 176 3.40 -29.53 -11.90
CA ARG A 176 2.43 -28.64 -12.54
C ARG A 176 3.09 -27.47 -13.25
N MET A 177 4.12 -26.86 -12.64
CA MET A 177 4.90 -25.79 -13.29
C MET A 177 5.61 -26.31 -14.55
N ARG A 178 6.19 -27.52 -14.50
CA ARG A 178 6.83 -28.14 -15.67
C ARG A 178 5.85 -28.40 -16.80
N GLU A 179 4.65 -28.89 -16.51
CA GLU A 179 3.60 -29.06 -17.51
C GLU A 179 3.21 -27.73 -18.15
N GLU A 180 3.03 -26.68 -17.33
CA GLU A 180 2.64 -25.36 -17.81
C GLU A 180 3.74 -24.64 -18.59
N THR A 181 4.98 -25.05 -18.43
CA THR A 181 6.15 -24.50 -19.15
C THR A 181 6.64 -25.39 -20.29
N ASP A 182 6.07 -26.59 -20.46
CA ASP A 182 6.49 -27.53 -21.49
C ASP A 182 6.35 -26.95 -22.90
N GLY A 183 7.40 -27.12 -23.71
CA GLY A 183 7.50 -26.54 -25.06
C GLY A 183 7.57 -25.01 -25.14
N LYS A 184 7.65 -24.28 -24.02
CA LYS A 184 7.74 -22.82 -23.99
C LYS A 184 9.17 -22.34 -23.76
N THR A 185 9.49 -21.16 -24.30
CA THR A 185 10.80 -20.52 -24.09
C THR A 185 10.75 -19.63 -22.84
N LEU A 186 11.51 -20.01 -21.82
CA LEU A 186 11.64 -19.29 -20.56
C LEU A 186 12.72 -18.21 -20.63
N VAL A 187 12.54 -17.15 -19.86
CA VAL A 187 13.58 -16.15 -19.60
C VAL A 187 14.59 -16.75 -18.64
N ASP A 188 15.87 -16.68 -18.99
CA ASP A 188 16.94 -17.08 -18.09
C ASP A 188 17.12 -16.01 -17.01
N GLN A 189 16.88 -16.39 -15.75
CA GLN A 189 17.03 -15.52 -14.58
C GLN A 189 18.10 -16.05 -13.61
N THR A 190 18.99 -16.94 -14.07
CA THR A 190 19.99 -17.61 -13.22
C THR A 190 20.96 -16.63 -12.54
N ASP A 191 21.28 -15.52 -13.20
CA ASP A 191 22.17 -14.47 -12.67
C ASP A 191 21.44 -13.41 -11.83
N LYS A 192 20.12 -13.52 -11.69
CA LYS A 192 19.29 -12.56 -10.95
C LYS A 192 19.07 -13.01 -9.51
N LYS A 193 18.88 -12.02 -8.64
CA LYS A 193 18.50 -12.25 -7.24
C LYS A 193 16.99 -12.32 -7.10
N PHE A 194 16.52 -13.23 -6.25
CA PHE A 194 15.10 -13.36 -5.92
C PHE A 194 14.46 -12.01 -5.60
N GLU A 195 15.08 -11.22 -4.71
CA GLU A 195 14.57 -9.91 -4.31
C GLU A 195 14.35 -8.97 -5.49
N GLU A 196 15.32 -8.87 -6.40
CA GLU A 196 15.24 -7.99 -7.59
C GLU A 196 14.04 -8.37 -8.46
N VAL A 197 13.88 -9.67 -8.72
CA VAL A 197 12.80 -10.20 -9.56
C VAL A 197 11.46 -10.06 -8.88
N PHE A 198 11.37 -10.36 -7.58
CA PHE A 198 10.15 -10.24 -6.79
C PHE A 198 9.65 -8.80 -6.75
N LYS A 199 10.51 -7.84 -6.38
CA LYS A 199 10.16 -6.41 -6.33
C LYS A 199 9.73 -5.88 -7.70
N LYS A 200 10.43 -6.28 -8.77
CA LYS A 200 10.09 -5.89 -10.14
C LYS A 200 8.74 -6.45 -10.57
N SER A 201 8.49 -7.73 -10.29
CA SER A 201 7.22 -8.40 -10.60
C SER A 201 6.06 -7.74 -9.85
N TRP A 202 6.24 -7.49 -8.56
CA TRP A 202 5.27 -6.79 -7.72
C TRP A 202 4.95 -5.40 -8.27
N ALA A 203 5.97 -4.59 -8.56
CA ALA A 203 5.80 -3.25 -9.10
C ALA A 203 5.02 -3.27 -10.42
N ARG A 204 5.34 -4.19 -11.33
CA ARG A 204 4.62 -4.34 -12.61
C ARG A 204 3.13 -4.66 -12.42
N SER A 205 2.80 -5.55 -11.49
CA SER A 205 1.41 -5.89 -11.17
C SER A 205 0.66 -4.73 -10.50
N MET A 206 1.32 -3.99 -9.60
CA MET A 206 0.75 -2.81 -8.97
C MET A 206 0.57 -1.66 -9.96
N ASP A 207 1.50 -1.45 -10.90
CA ASP A 207 1.37 -0.44 -11.97
C ASP A 207 0.12 -0.67 -12.80
N TRP A 208 -0.11 -1.91 -13.24
CA TRP A 208 -1.35 -2.27 -13.92
C TRP A 208 -2.61 -2.00 -13.07
N ARG A 209 -2.54 -2.24 -11.75
CA ARG A 209 -3.65 -1.98 -10.83
C ARG A 209 -3.90 -0.48 -10.65
N MET A 210 -2.84 0.33 -10.57
CA MET A 210 -2.93 1.79 -10.52
C MET A 210 -3.52 2.38 -11.80
N GLU A 211 -3.12 1.86 -12.98
CA GLU A 211 -3.68 2.29 -14.28
C GLU A 211 -5.22 2.13 -14.30
N ARG A 212 -5.72 1.06 -13.69
CA ARG A 212 -7.16 0.77 -13.52
C ARG A 212 -7.85 1.58 -12.42
N GLY A 213 -7.12 2.34 -11.63
CA GLY A 213 -7.66 3.10 -10.49
C GLY A 213 -7.88 2.28 -9.22
N GLY A 214 -7.17 1.15 -9.07
CA GLY A 214 -7.25 0.29 -7.87
C GLY A 214 -8.24 -0.87 -8.02
N ILE A 215 -8.96 -1.17 -6.94
CA ILE A 215 -10.00 -2.21 -6.91
C ILE A 215 -11.30 -1.74 -7.58
N THR A 216 -11.96 -2.62 -8.32
CA THR A 216 -13.23 -2.34 -8.98
C THR A 216 -14.43 -2.82 -8.17
N THR A 217 -15.61 -2.26 -8.45
CA THR A 217 -16.88 -2.73 -7.86
C THR A 217 -17.12 -4.22 -8.11
N ALA A 218 -16.78 -4.72 -9.31
CA ALA A 218 -16.95 -6.13 -9.65
C ALA A 218 -16.02 -7.04 -8.83
N GLU A 219 -14.77 -6.64 -8.60
CA GLU A 219 -13.84 -7.35 -7.72
C GLU A 219 -14.36 -7.38 -6.28
N ILE A 220 -14.86 -6.25 -5.75
CA ILE A 220 -15.44 -6.18 -4.39
C ILE A 220 -16.62 -7.16 -4.24
N ILE A 221 -17.54 -7.18 -5.21
CA ILE A 221 -18.69 -8.08 -5.18
C ILE A 221 -18.24 -9.55 -5.24
N ARG A 222 -17.31 -9.91 -6.14
CA ARG A 222 -16.81 -11.29 -6.24
C ARG A 222 -16.05 -11.73 -4.99
N ALA A 223 -15.24 -10.85 -4.41
CA ALA A 223 -14.54 -11.13 -3.16
C ALA A 223 -15.55 -11.41 -2.03
N ALA A 224 -16.63 -10.63 -1.92
CA ALA A 224 -17.69 -10.89 -0.96
C ALA A 224 -18.37 -12.25 -1.20
N GLU A 225 -18.71 -12.58 -2.46
CA GLU A 225 -19.32 -13.86 -2.84
C GLU A 225 -18.43 -15.06 -2.50
N ILE A 226 -17.13 -15.00 -2.83
CA ILE A 226 -16.15 -16.06 -2.51
C ILE A 226 -16.06 -16.29 -1.00
N ASN A 227 -16.12 -15.21 -0.21
CA ASN A 227 -16.06 -15.27 1.24
C ASN A 227 -17.42 -15.58 1.91
N GLY A 228 -18.47 -15.89 1.12
CA GLY A 228 -19.80 -16.20 1.64
C GLY A 228 -20.49 -15.02 2.33
N GLN A 229 -20.08 -13.79 2.02
CA GLN A 229 -20.64 -12.56 2.56
C GLN A 229 -21.86 -12.09 1.75
N PRO A 230 -22.75 -11.28 2.34
CA PRO A 230 -23.80 -10.60 1.58
C PRO A 230 -23.22 -9.70 0.48
N THR A 231 -24.01 -9.47 -0.58
CA THR A 231 -23.64 -8.50 -1.62
C THR A 231 -23.46 -7.12 -0.99
N PRO A 232 -22.28 -6.48 -1.16
CA PRO A 232 -22.04 -5.16 -0.58
C PRO A 232 -22.97 -4.10 -1.14
N THR A 233 -23.37 -3.16 -0.28
CA THR A 233 -24.08 -1.94 -0.65
C THR A 233 -23.16 -0.99 -1.41
N GLN A 234 -23.75 0.01 -2.09
CA GLN A 234 -22.96 1.01 -2.83
C GLN A 234 -22.02 1.82 -1.91
N GLU A 235 -22.46 2.07 -0.67
CA GLU A 235 -21.66 2.77 0.35
C GLU A 235 -20.44 1.93 0.76
N GLU A 236 -20.64 0.64 1.04
CA GLU A 236 -19.55 -0.28 1.36
C GLU A 236 -18.56 -0.44 0.20
N VAL A 237 -19.06 -0.44 -1.04
CA VAL A 237 -18.21 -0.47 -2.25
C VAL A 237 -17.32 0.78 -2.34
N GLU A 238 -17.85 1.97 -2.11
CA GLU A 238 -17.04 3.18 -2.16
C GLU A 238 -16.06 3.27 -0.98
N LEU A 239 -16.46 2.81 0.21
CA LEU A 239 -15.58 2.69 1.37
C LEU A 239 -14.40 1.74 1.09
N ALA A 240 -14.64 0.60 0.44
CA ALA A 240 -13.60 -0.36 0.06
C ALA A 240 -12.61 0.20 -0.99
N LYS A 241 -13.08 1.09 -1.88
CA LYS A 241 -12.22 1.74 -2.88
C LYS A 241 -11.39 2.87 -2.30
N TYR A 242 -11.88 3.54 -1.26
CA TYR A 242 -11.26 4.76 -0.74
C TYR A 242 -9.77 4.57 -0.38
N PRO A 243 -9.35 3.54 0.37
CA PRO A 243 -7.94 3.31 0.67
C PRO A 243 -7.07 3.15 -0.58
N TRP A 244 -7.59 2.51 -1.64
CA TRP A 244 -6.87 2.38 -2.91
C TRP A 244 -6.68 3.74 -3.58
N LYS A 245 -7.75 4.55 -3.65
CA LYS A 245 -7.69 5.90 -4.25
C LYS A 245 -6.66 6.77 -3.50
N GLU A 246 -6.72 6.78 -2.17
CA GLU A 246 -5.80 7.54 -1.32
C GLU A 246 -4.34 7.11 -1.52
N GLN A 247 -4.08 5.80 -1.50
CA GLN A 247 -2.72 5.28 -1.66
C GLN A 247 -2.14 5.60 -3.06
N ILE A 248 -2.98 5.53 -4.10
CA ILE A 248 -2.58 5.86 -5.48
C ILE A 248 -2.32 7.37 -5.63
N ASP A 249 -3.22 8.22 -5.12
CA ASP A 249 -3.07 9.69 -5.13
C ASP A 249 -1.75 10.10 -4.45
N SER A 250 -1.53 9.59 -3.23
CA SER A 250 -0.32 9.87 -2.45
C SER A 250 0.95 9.40 -3.17
N PHE A 251 0.95 8.18 -3.72
CA PHE A 251 2.11 7.64 -4.42
C PHE A 251 2.49 8.45 -5.66
N ILE A 252 1.50 8.81 -6.49
CA ILE A 252 1.72 9.60 -7.70
C ILE A 252 2.16 11.03 -7.33
N THR A 253 1.49 11.65 -6.35
CA THR A 253 1.87 12.96 -5.82
C THR A 253 3.32 12.97 -5.34
N ASP A 254 3.76 11.95 -4.60
CA ASP A 254 5.14 11.82 -4.13
C ASP A 254 6.15 11.64 -5.28
N GLN A 255 5.79 10.88 -6.32
CA GLN A 255 6.63 10.73 -7.51
C GLN A 255 6.79 12.05 -8.25
N ILE A 256 5.69 12.78 -8.48
CA ILE A 256 5.70 14.08 -9.14
C ILE A 256 6.47 15.07 -8.30
N ARG A 257 6.23 15.13 -6.98
CA ARG A 257 6.97 15.97 -6.04
C ARG A 257 8.46 15.69 -6.19
N LYS A 258 8.93 14.46 -5.98
CA LYS A 258 10.36 14.10 -6.09
C LYS A 258 10.96 14.47 -7.45
N SER A 259 10.22 14.26 -8.54
CA SER A 259 10.66 14.64 -9.89
C SER A 259 10.78 16.15 -10.05
N TYR A 260 9.75 16.88 -9.63
CA TYR A 260 9.70 18.33 -9.65
C TYR A 260 10.85 18.94 -8.83
N LEU A 261 11.02 18.49 -7.59
CA LEU A 261 12.08 18.88 -6.67
C LEU A 261 13.49 18.65 -7.24
N LYS A 262 13.69 17.60 -8.04
CA LYS A 262 15.00 17.30 -8.66
C LYS A 262 15.30 18.19 -9.87
N ASN A 263 14.27 18.74 -10.50
CA ASN A 263 14.37 19.43 -11.78
C ASN A 263 14.15 20.95 -11.68
N THR A 264 13.85 21.48 -10.49
CA THR A 264 13.75 22.92 -10.27
C THR A 264 15.14 23.54 -10.06
N ASN A 265 15.29 24.80 -10.46
CA ASN A 265 16.49 25.62 -10.20
C ASN A 265 16.25 26.61 -9.04
N MET A 266 15.34 26.29 -8.12
CA MET A 266 15.02 27.15 -6.98
C MET A 266 16.25 27.26 -6.06
N SER A 267 16.47 28.47 -5.55
CA SER A 267 17.41 28.70 -4.46
C SER A 267 16.89 28.09 -3.15
N GLY A 268 17.77 27.97 -2.14
CA GLY A 268 17.38 27.44 -0.83
C GLY A 268 16.33 28.28 -0.11
N ASP A 269 16.32 29.59 -0.33
CA ASP A 269 15.34 30.49 0.29
C ASP A 269 13.97 30.38 -0.42
N GLU A 270 13.97 30.39 -1.76
CA GLU A 270 12.76 30.12 -2.55
C GLU A 270 12.15 28.75 -2.22
N TRP A 271 12.99 27.79 -1.83
CA TRP A 271 12.57 26.47 -1.43
C TRP A 271 11.77 26.45 -0.14
N GLU A 272 12.30 27.07 0.92
CA GLU A 272 11.64 27.12 2.23
C GLU A 272 10.28 27.82 2.13
N GLU A 273 10.17 28.86 1.30
CA GLU A 273 8.90 29.58 1.09
C GLU A 273 7.87 28.80 0.24
N THR A 274 8.33 27.87 -0.60
CA THR A 274 7.47 27.22 -1.61
C THR A 274 6.98 25.84 -1.15
N LEU A 275 7.80 25.09 -0.41
CA LEU A 275 7.57 23.67 -0.14
C LEU A 275 6.22 23.39 0.52
N ASP A 276 5.86 24.18 1.52
CA ASP A 276 4.63 24.01 2.30
C ASP A 276 3.36 24.46 1.53
N ARG A 277 3.55 25.14 0.40
CA ARG A 277 2.48 25.68 -0.46
C ARG A 277 2.25 24.86 -1.72
N LEU A 278 3.04 23.82 -1.95
CA LEU A 278 2.93 22.99 -3.16
C LEU A 278 1.65 22.16 -3.15
N VAL A 279 0.79 22.40 -4.13
CA VAL A 279 -0.41 21.60 -4.41
C VAL A 279 -0.25 20.93 -5.77
N ILE A 280 -0.22 19.60 -5.77
CA ILE A 280 -0.03 18.80 -6.99
C ILE A 280 -1.35 18.17 -7.37
N ILE A 281 -1.79 18.43 -8.59
CA ILE A 281 -3.01 17.85 -9.17
C ILE A 281 -2.61 17.01 -10.36
N HIS A 282 -3.01 15.75 -10.40
CA HIS A 282 -2.68 14.82 -11.48
C HIS A 282 -3.91 14.08 -12.00
N GLU A 283 -3.78 13.44 -13.16
CA GLU A 283 -4.89 12.76 -13.84
C GLU A 283 -5.60 11.67 -13.03
N LYS A 284 -4.95 11.19 -11.96
CA LYS A 284 -5.46 10.18 -11.01
C LYS A 284 -5.86 10.75 -9.64
N SER A 285 -5.84 12.06 -9.45
CA SER A 285 -6.17 12.65 -8.16
C SER A 285 -7.62 12.38 -7.74
N ASP A 286 -7.86 12.22 -6.45
CA ASP A 286 -9.22 12.01 -5.92
C ASP A 286 -9.99 13.34 -5.89
N PRO A 287 -11.04 13.52 -6.72
CA PRO A 287 -11.84 14.73 -6.72
C PRO A 287 -12.53 14.96 -5.37
N THR A 288 -12.84 13.92 -4.60
CA THR A 288 -13.56 14.05 -3.31
C THR A 288 -12.73 14.83 -2.30
N ARG A 289 -11.44 14.49 -2.18
CA ARG A 289 -10.48 15.21 -1.34
C ARG A 289 -10.35 16.67 -1.77
N LEU A 290 -10.19 16.91 -3.07
CA LEU A 290 -10.05 18.27 -3.62
C LEU A 290 -11.30 19.12 -3.40
N ILE A 291 -12.48 18.53 -3.54
CA ILE A 291 -13.77 19.19 -3.28
C ILE A 291 -13.85 19.62 -1.81
N SER A 292 -13.57 18.70 -0.88
CA SER A 292 -13.61 19.00 0.56
C SER A 292 -12.60 20.08 0.94
N GLU A 293 -11.35 19.99 0.47
CA GLU A 293 -10.32 20.99 0.73
C GLU A 293 -10.70 22.38 0.17
N LEU A 294 -11.20 22.45 -1.07
CA LEU A 294 -11.63 23.71 -1.66
C LEU A 294 -12.89 24.27 -0.99
N ALA A 295 -13.83 23.41 -0.58
CA ALA A 295 -15.02 23.82 0.16
C ALA A 295 -14.62 24.48 1.47
N ASP A 296 -13.76 23.83 2.26
CA ASP A 296 -13.19 24.40 3.49
C ASP A 296 -12.56 25.76 3.24
N ILE A 297 -11.69 25.87 2.22
CA ILE A 297 -10.98 27.12 1.92
C ILE A 297 -11.95 28.24 1.53
N ILE A 298 -13.00 27.95 0.76
CA ILE A 298 -13.99 28.94 0.31
C ILE A 298 -14.89 29.37 1.46
N THR A 299 -15.35 28.43 2.30
CA THR A 299 -16.31 28.73 3.37
C THR A 299 -15.66 29.26 4.65
N TYR A 300 -14.37 29.02 4.87
CA TYR A 300 -13.66 29.48 6.07
C TYR A 300 -13.50 31.01 6.16
N ASP A 301 -13.42 31.71 5.01
CA ASP A 301 -13.28 33.19 4.96
C ASP A 301 -14.61 33.93 4.79
N ALA A 302 -15.70 33.20 4.52
CA ALA A 302 -17.01 33.79 4.63
C ALA A 302 -17.25 34.00 6.12
N ASP A 303 -16.92 35.19 6.63
CA ASP A 303 -17.27 35.66 7.97
C ASP A 303 -18.62 35.05 8.34
N LEU A 304 -18.64 34.24 9.40
CA LEU A 304 -19.83 33.69 10.04
C LEU A 304 -20.64 34.86 10.61
N ASP A 305 -21.16 35.71 9.74
CA ASP A 305 -21.96 36.88 10.07
C ASP A 305 -23.37 36.37 10.32
N ASP A 306 -23.53 35.69 11.47
CA ASP A 306 -24.72 35.33 12.27
C ASP A 306 -26.11 35.60 11.64
N ASN A 307 -26.34 35.17 10.41
CA ASN A 307 -27.64 35.27 9.73
C ASN A 307 -27.89 34.00 8.90
N GLU A 308 -27.76 32.83 9.52
CA GLU A 308 -28.38 31.60 9.01
C GLU A 308 -29.91 31.72 9.16
N GLU A 309 -30.54 32.52 8.29
CA GLU A 309 -32.01 32.59 8.20
C GLU A 309 -32.61 31.50 7.29
N ASP A 310 -31.79 30.70 6.60
CA ASP A 310 -32.22 29.48 5.88
C ASP A 310 -31.23 28.35 6.18
N GLY A 311 -31.67 27.32 6.91
CA GLY A 311 -30.85 26.26 7.51
C GLY A 311 -30.23 25.23 6.54
N GLU A 312 -29.61 25.69 5.45
CA GLU A 312 -28.70 24.87 4.62
C GLU A 312 -27.25 25.25 4.93
N ASP A 313 -26.48 24.26 5.38
CA ASP A 313 -25.06 24.36 5.66
C ASP A 313 -24.28 24.88 4.43
N ALA A 314 -23.66 26.05 4.57
CA ALA A 314 -22.91 26.72 3.50
C ALA A 314 -21.78 25.83 2.94
N TYR A 315 -21.17 25.00 3.79
CA TYR A 315 -20.16 24.02 3.40
C TYR A 315 -20.76 22.96 2.48
N LEU A 316 -21.89 22.35 2.87
CA LEU A 316 -22.58 21.35 2.04
C LEU A 316 -22.98 21.92 0.68
N LYS A 317 -23.50 23.16 0.65
CA LYS A 317 -23.86 23.83 -0.61
C LYS A 317 -22.63 24.02 -1.51
N MET A 318 -21.49 24.40 -0.93
CA MET A 318 -20.23 24.54 -1.67
C MET A 318 -19.71 23.20 -2.19
N GLU A 319 -19.74 22.14 -1.36
CA GLU A 319 -19.38 20.79 -1.80
C GLU A 319 -20.24 20.32 -2.99
N TYR A 320 -21.57 20.53 -2.94
CA TYR A 320 -22.45 20.19 -4.07
C TYR A 320 -22.10 20.96 -5.34
N GLN A 321 -21.79 22.25 -5.21
CA GLN A 321 -21.40 23.08 -6.35
C GLN A 321 -20.06 22.64 -6.95
N LEU A 322 -19.06 22.41 -6.12
CA LEU A 322 -17.75 21.92 -6.53
C LEU A 322 -17.86 20.53 -7.17
N LYS A 323 -18.63 19.63 -6.56
CA LYS A 323 -18.91 18.32 -7.13
C LYS A 323 -19.51 18.41 -8.53
N ALA A 324 -20.48 19.30 -8.74
CA ALA A 324 -21.07 19.52 -10.06
C ALA A 324 -20.04 20.03 -11.10
N ILE A 325 -19.06 20.84 -10.68
CA ILE A 325 -17.95 21.27 -11.54
C ILE A 325 -17.07 20.08 -11.93
N PHE A 326 -16.60 19.31 -10.94
CA PHE A 326 -15.75 18.14 -11.21
C PHE A 326 -16.46 17.08 -12.07
N ASP A 327 -17.75 16.84 -11.84
CA ASP A 327 -18.54 15.87 -12.61
C ASP A 327 -18.82 16.34 -14.06
N ALA A 328 -18.77 17.66 -14.33
CA ALA A 328 -19.01 18.23 -15.66
C ALA A 328 -17.76 18.22 -16.57
N GLU A 329 -16.57 18.10 -15.99
CA GLU A 329 -15.31 18.15 -16.74
C GLU A 329 -14.80 16.78 -17.17
N ALA A 330 -14.02 16.78 -18.25
CA ALA A 330 -13.43 15.56 -18.80
C ALA A 330 -12.26 15.01 -17.96
N SER A 331 -11.66 15.85 -17.11
CA SER A 331 -10.54 15.46 -16.25
C SER A 331 -10.56 16.19 -14.91
N VAL A 332 -9.99 15.56 -13.88
CA VAL A 332 -9.88 16.15 -12.53
C VAL A 332 -9.06 17.45 -12.54
N MET A 333 -8.07 17.56 -13.44
CA MET A 333 -7.28 18.78 -13.60
C MET A 333 -8.12 19.93 -14.17
N ASP A 334 -8.97 19.67 -15.16
CA ASP A 334 -9.87 20.69 -15.70
C ASP A 334 -10.94 21.09 -14.67
N GLY A 335 -11.45 20.11 -13.91
CA GLY A 335 -12.35 20.35 -12.77
C GLY A 335 -11.70 21.26 -11.72
N PHE A 336 -10.45 20.97 -11.34
CA PHE A 336 -9.70 21.78 -10.40
C PHE A 336 -9.48 23.20 -10.92
N ARG A 337 -9.05 23.38 -12.19
CA ARG A 337 -8.86 24.71 -12.79
C ARG A 337 -10.13 25.57 -12.73
N LYS A 338 -11.30 24.98 -12.96
CA LYS A 338 -12.58 25.70 -12.83
C LYS A 338 -12.98 25.93 -11.37
N ALA A 339 -12.71 24.97 -10.50
CA ALA A 339 -13.03 25.07 -9.09
C ALA A 339 -12.25 26.19 -8.40
N ILE A 340 -10.97 26.37 -8.72
CA ILE A 340 -10.15 27.45 -8.15
C ILE A 340 -10.59 28.86 -8.61
N GLU A 341 -11.37 28.99 -9.69
CA GLU A 341 -11.98 30.28 -10.10
C GLU A 341 -13.06 30.76 -9.10
N LEU A 342 -13.56 29.88 -8.23
CA LEU A 342 -14.49 30.22 -7.15
C LEU A 342 -13.80 30.73 -5.88
N LEU A 343 -12.47 30.65 -5.82
CA LEU A 343 -11.73 31.08 -4.63
C LEU A 343 -11.79 32.60 -4.47
N PRO A 344 -11.81 33.12 -3.22
CA PRO A 344 -11.64 34.54 -2.96
C PRO A 344 -10.32 35.06 -3.55
N PRO A 345 -10.23 36.34 -3.98
CA PRO A 345 -9.02 36.90 -4.60
C PRO A 345 -7.74 36.78 -3.76
N LYS A 346 -7.86 36.78 -2.43
CA LYS A 346 -6.72 36.58 -1.51
C LYS A 346 -6.22 35.12 -1.46
N LYS A 347 -7.01 34.18 -1.98
CA LYS A 347 -6.74 32.74 -1.91
C LYS A 347 -6.39 32.11 -3.25
N GLU A 348 -5.98 32.92 -4.23
CA GLU A 348 -5.69 32.44 -5.57
C GLU A 348 -4.50 31.47 -5.61
N TYR A 349 -4.69 30.36 -6.31
CA TYR A 349 -3.65 29.40 -6.59
C TYR A 349 -2.89 29.82 -7.84
N THR A 350 -1.56 29.76 -7.81
CA THR A 350 -0.74 30.08 -8.97
C THR A 350 -0.17 28.83 -9.61
N LEU A 351 -0.44 28.61 -10.90
CA LEU A 351 0.19 27.52 -11.64
C LEU A 351 1.69 27.78 -11.78
N HIS A 352 2.49 26.85 -11.24
CA HIS A 352 3.94 26.95 -11.23
C HIS A 352 4.62 26.01 -12.23
N GLY A 353 3.97 24.89 -12.59
CA GLY A 353 4.51 24.00 -13.61
C GLY A 353 3.54 22.89 -14.01
N SER A 354 3.88 22.19 -15.10
CA SER A 354 3.13 21.03 -15.60
C SER A 354 4.10 19.96 -16.08
N THR A 355 3.72 18.69 -15.93
CA THR A 355 4.47 17.54 -16.45
C THR A 355 3.54 16.58 -17.17
N GLU A 356 4.04 15.98 -18.25
CA GLU A 356 3.30 14.97 -19.04
C GLU A 356 3.78 13.55 -18.76
N THR A 357 4.96 13.38 -18.15
CA THR A 357 5.58 12.08 -17.89
C THR A 357 6.21 12.04 -16.49
N PRO A 358 6.10 10.91 -15.75
CA PRO A 358 5.36 9.69 -16.10
C PRO A 358 3.84 9.83 -15.94
N TRP A 359 3.38 10.87 -15.27
CA TRP A 359 1.96 11.19 -15.04
C TRP A 359 1.66 12.58 -15.54
N ARG A 360 0.50 12.77 -16.15
CA ARG A 360 0.03 14.11 -16.51
C ARG A 360 -0.41 14.85 -15.24
N SER A 361 0.21 15.99 -14.98
CA SER A 361 -0.02 16.76 -13.75
C SER A 361 0.32 18.23 -13.86
N GLU A 362 -0.22 18.98 -12.91
CA GLU A 362 0.00 20.40 -12.69
C GLU A 362 0.43 20.64 -11.24
N VAL A 363 1.37 21.55 -11.07
CA VAL A 363 1.91 21.96 -9.77
C VAL A 363 1.50 23.40 -9.55
N TYR A 364 0.71 23.62 -8.51
CA TYR A 364 0.23 24.91 -8.07
C TYR A 364 0.92 25.33 -6.77
N LEU A 365 0.95 26.64 -6.53
CA LEU A 365 1.24 27.21 -5.23
C LEU A 365 -0.05 27.76 -4.63
N SER A 366 -0.39 27.31 -3.43
CA SER A 366 -1.42 27.94 -2.60
C SER A 366 -0.97 29.36 -2.20
N PRO A 367 -1.88 30.27 -1.83
CA PRO A 367 -1.54 31.57 -1.26
C PRO A 367 -0.67 31.43 0.01
N ASN A 368 0.09 32.48 0.37
CA ASN A 368 0.80 32.48 1.64
C ASN A 368 -0.19 32.78 2.78
N PHE A 369 -0.54 31.78 3.57
CA PHE A 369 -1.47 31.93 4.70
C PHE A 369 -0.80 32.49 5.98
N TYR A 370 0.53 32.66 5.99
CA TYR A 370 1.29 33.00 7.19
C TYR A 370 1.75 34.48 7.30
N ASP A 371 1.46 35.33 6.30
CA ASP A 371 1.96 36.72 6.27
C ASP A 371 0.97 37.79 6.80
N GLU A 372 -0.25 37.42 7.19
CA GLU A 372 -1.22 38.35 7.78
C GLU A 372 -1.09 38.45 9.32
N ASP A 373 0.11 38.76 9.82
CA ASP A 373 0.33 39.15 11.24
C ASP A 373 1.49 40.17 11.41
N ASN A 374 1.83 40.91 10.35
CA ASN A 374 2.53 42.19 10.51
C ASN A 374 1.50 43.31 10.56
N ASP A 375 0.69 43.29 11.62
CA ASP A 375 0.00 44.48 12.10
C ASP A 375 1.07 45.51 12.48
N ASP A 376 1.13 46.58 11.69
CA ASP A 376 1.82 47.83 11.99
C ASP A 376 1.53 48.26 13.44
N PHE A 377 2.57 48.26 14.29
CA PHE A 377 2.57 48.94 15.60
C PHE A 377 3.20 50.32 15.54
#